data_AF-A0A2N5GD55-F1
#
_entry.id   AF-A0A2N5GD55-F1
#
_cell.length_a   1.000
_cell.length_b   1.000
_cell.length_c   1.000
_cell.angle_alpha   90.00
_cell.angle_beta   90.00
_cell.angle_gamma   90.00
#
_symmetry.space_group_name_H-M   'P 1'
#
loop_
_entity.id
_entity.type
_entity.pdbx_description
1 polymer ?
#
loop_
_entity_poly.entity_id
_entity_poly.type
_entity_poly.pdbx_seq_one_letter_code
_entity_poly.pdbx_strand_id
1 'polypeptide(L)' 'MSEHQQFLDERDKIDFLIHKGYRINSVLENLDGALVDFIHPEEHKCETLLIGTANARKYFSSLLIQQQKAAD' A
#
# COMPACT_ATOMS: atom_id res chain seq x y z
N MET A 1 -18.31 -10.99 5.86
CA MET A 1 -17.36 -9.91 6.20
C MET A 1 -17.62 -8.77 5.22
N SER A 2 -18.04 -7.59 5.67
CA SER A 2 -18.32 -6.46 4.78
C SER A 2 -17.04 -5.98 4.10
N GLU A 3 -17.14 -5.54 2.84
CA GLU A 3 -16.06 -4.88 2.09
C GLU A 3 -15.42 -3.72 2.88
N HIS A 4 -16.21 -3.01 3.68
CA HIS A 4 -15.71 -1.95 4.56
C HIS A 4 -14.68 -2.45 5.59
N GLN A 5 -14.87 -3.64 6.15
CA GLN A 5 -13.93 -4.21 7.12
C GLN A 5 -12.61 -4.57 6.43
N GLN A 6 -12.68 -5.13 5.21
CA GLN A 6 -11.49 -5.46 4.43
C GLN A 6 -10.70 -4.19 4.10
N PHE A 7 -11.38 -3.13 3.68
CA PHE A 7 -10.74 -1.84 3.44
C PHE A 7 -10.02 -1.29 4.68
N LEU A 8 -10.66 -1.37 5.86
CA LEU A 8 -10.04 -0.90 7.10
C LEU A 8 -8.78 -1.69 7.43
N ASP A 9 -8.81 -3.03 7.29
CA ASP A 9 -7.68 -3.91 7.56
C ASP A 9 -6.51 -3.67 6.58
N GLU A 10 -6.83 -3.49 5.29
CA GLU A 10 -5.86 -3.13 4.25
C GLU A 10 -5.22 -1.77 4.51
N ARG A 11 -6.05 -0.76 4.84
CA ARG A 11 -5.57 0.58 5.17
C ARG A 11 -4.66 0.55 6.38
N ASP A 12 -5.03 -0.15 7.45
CA ASP A 12 -4.25 -0.24 8.68
C ASP A 12 -2.88 -0.90 8.42
N LYS A 13 -2.83 -1.94 7.59
CA LYS A 13 -1.56 -2.56 7.16
C LYS A 13 -0.69 -1.61 6.37
N ILE A 14 -1.26 -0.87 5.41
CA ILE A 14 -0.51 0.11 4.64
C ILE A 14 0.07 1.17 5.59
N ASP A 15 -0.77 1.74 6.45
CA ASP A 15 -0.37 2.78 7.40
C ASP A 15 0.73 2.29 8.34
N PHE A 16 0.62 1.05 8.82
CA PHE A 16 1.64 0.38 9.65
C PHE A 16 3.00 0.25 8.94
N LEU A 17 3.00 -0.15 7.66
CA LEU A 17 4.23 -0.23 6.86
C LEU A 17 4.84 1.15 6.63
N ILE A 18 4.03 2.13 6.26
CA ILE A 18 4.49 3.52 6.07
C ILE A 18 5.08 4.08 7.37
N HIS A 19 4.42 3.86 8.51
CA HIS A 19 4.89 4.27 9.83
C HIS A 19 6.20 3.61 10.23
N LYS A 20 6.41 2.36 9.81
CA LYS A 20 7.70 1.67 10.01
C LYS A 20 8.82 2.22 9.16
N GLY A 21 8.54 3.05 8.15
CA GLY A 21 9.55 3.58 7.22
C GLY A 21 9.63 2.83 5.89
N TYR A 22 8.69 1.93 5.61
CA TYR A 22 8.60 1.30 4.30
C TYR A 22 8.11 2.29 3.25
N ARG A 23 8.53 2.07 2.01
CA ARG A 23 8.14 2.86 0.84
C ARG A 23 7.52 1.97 -0.21
N ILE A 24 6.64 2.53 -1.03
CA ILE A 24 6.02 1.76 -2.10
C ILE A 24 7.04 1.63 -3.22
N ASN A 25 7.44 0.39 -3.50
CA ASN A 25 8.41 0.07 -4.54
C ASN A 25 7.74 -0.15 -5.90
N SER A 26 6.64 -0.91 -5.91
CA SER A 26 5.93 -1.29 -7.14
C SER A 26 4.48 -1.61 -6.83
N VAL A 27 3.62 -1.45 -7.83
CA VAL A 27 2.20 -1.81 -7.74
C VAL A 27 1.86 -2.64 -8.97
N LEU A 28 1.21 -3.77 -8.74
CA LEU A 28 0.77 -4.71 -9.77
C LEU A 28 -0.76 -4.85 -9.66
N GLU A 29 -1.46 -4.10 -10.50
CA GLU A 29 -2.92 -4.17 -10.59
C GLU A 29 -3.37 -5.36 -11.44
N ASN A 30 -4.36 -6.10 -10.95
CA ASN A 30 -5.02 -7.23 -11.57
C ASN A 30 -6.54 -7.05 -11.56
N LEU A 31 -7.26 -7.93 -12.26
CA LEU A 31 -8.72 -7.90 -12.33
C LEU A 31 -9.39 -8.09 -10.95
N ASP A 32 -8.77 -8.88 -10.07
CA ASP A 32 -9.28 -9.20 -8.74
C ASP A 32 -8.78 -8.25 -7.61
N GLY A 33 -7.89 -7.31 -7.92
CA GLY A 33 -7.28 -6.44 -6.90
C GLY A 33 -5.96 -5.82 -7.34
N ALA A 34 -5.15 -5.37 -6.40
CA ALA A 34 -3.84 -4.79 -6.63
C ALA A 34 -2.84 -5.35 -5.62
N LEU A 35 -1.67 -5.79 -6.09
CA LEU A 35 -0.54 -6.16 -5.25
C LEU A 35 0.37 -4.96 -5.11
N VAL A 36 0.60 -4.49 -3.89
CA VAL A 36 1.49 -3.37 -3.60
C VAL A 36 2.73 -3.89 -2.89
N ASP A 37 3.88 -3.73 -3.54
CA ASP A 37 5.18 -4.07 -2.97
C ASP A 37 5.72 -2.87 -2.20
N PHE A 38 6.04 -3.11 -0.94
CA PHE A 38 6.67 -2.18 -0.03
C PHE A 38 8.12 -2.61 0.21
N ILE A 39 9.05 -1.67 0.19
CA ILE A 39 10.46 -1.90 0.50
C ILE A 39 10.90 -1.01 1.66
N HIS A 40 11.60 -1.60 2.62
CA HIS A 40 12.29 -0.87 3.66
C HIS A 40 13.72 -0.56 3.19
N PRO A 41 14.08 0.71 2.99
CA PRO A 41 15.41 1.08 2.47
C PRO A 41 16.54 0.70 3.43
N GLU A 42 16.31 0.77 4.75
CA GLU A 42 17.33 0.39 5.74
C GLU A 42 17.42 -1.13 5.98
N GLU A 43 16.28 -1.82 6.17
CA GLU A 43 16.27 -3.25 6.50
C GLU A 43 16.36 -4.19 5.29
N HIS A 44 16.35 -3.68 4.05
CA HIS A 44 16.24 -4.49 2.82
C HIS A 44 15.09 -5.51 2.85
N LYS A 45 14.02 -5.18 3.59
CA LYS A 45 12.81 -6.01 3.69
C LYS A 45 11.84 -5.60 2.62
N CYS A 46 11.25 -6.59 1.95
CA CYS A 46 10.15 -6.39 1.02
C CYS A 46 8.89 -7.03 1.60
N GLU A 47 7.79 -6.28 1.63
CA GLU A 47 6.47 -6.75 2.03
C GLU A 47 5.47 -6.49 0.91
N THR A 48 4.74 -7.52 0.49
CA THR A 48 3.71 -7.40 -0.53
C THR A 48 2.33 -7.45 0.12
N LEU A 49 1.51 -6.42 -0.13
CA LEU A 49 0.12 -6.39 0.32
C LEU A 49 -0.84 -6.58 -0.86
N LEU A 50 -1.74 -7.57 -0.75
CA LEU A 50 -2.85 -7.73 -1.67
C LEU A 50 -4.01 -6.83 -1.22
N ILE A 51 -4.42 -5.95 -2.12
CA ILE A 51 -5.50 -5.00 -1.96
C ILE A 51 -6.65 -5.41 -2.88
N GLY A 52 -7.70 -6.02 -2.32
CA GLY A 52 -8.91 -6.37 -3.05
C GLY A 52 -9.89 -5.21 -3.18
N THR A 53 -9.88 -4.26 -2.25
CA THR A 53 -10.93 -3.23 -2.23
C THR A 53 -10.63 -2.01 -3.12
N ALA A 54 -11.67 -1.47 -3.75
CA ALA A 54 -11.57 -0.26 -4.58
C ALA A 54 -11.17 0.99 -3.75
N ASN A 55 -11.57 1.05 -2.48
CA ASN A 55 -11.23 2.17 -1.61
C ASN A 55 -9.75 2.16 -1.22
N ALA A 56 -9.18 0.99 -0.91
CA ALA A 56 -7.76 0.89 -0.60
C ALA A 56 -6.89 1.21 -1.83
N ARG A 57 -7.37 0.91 -3.05
CA ARG A 57 -6.73 1.36 -4.30
C ARG A 57 -6.56 2.86 -4.41
N LYS A 58 -7.61 3.62 -4.11
CA LYS A 58 -7.54 5.09 -4.06
C LYS A 58 -6.58 5.59 -2.98
N TYR A 59 -6.59 4.91 -1.83
CA TYR A 59 -5.78 5.29 -0.69
C TYR A 59 -4.27 5.11 -0.95
N PHE A 60 -3.80 3.92 -1.34
CA PHE A 60 -2.38 3.73 -1.64
C PHE A 60 -1.92 4.54 -2.84
N SER A 61 -2.78 4.76 -3.84
CA SER A 61 -2.46 5.60 -5.00
C SER A 61 -2.18 7.04 -4.57
N SER A 62 -2.97 7.57 -3.63
CA SER A 62 -2.73 8.89 -3.04
C SER A 62 -1.40 8.93 -2.29
N LEU A 63 -1.08 7.89 -1.52
CA LEU A 63 0.20 7.77 -0.81
C LEU A 63 1.40 7.72 -1.78
N LEU A 64 1.28 6.98 -2.88
CA LEU A 64 2.33 6.87 -3.91
C LEU A 64 2.61 8.24 -4.55
N ILE A 65 1.55 9.00 -4.88
CA ILE A 65 1.69 10.37 -5.42
C ILE A 65 2.33 11.30 -4.37
N GLN A 66 1.93 11.18 -3.10
CA GLN A 66 2.50 11.98 -2.02
C GLN A 66 3.98 11.66 -1.80
N GLN A 67 4.36 10.40 -1.91
CA GLN A 67 5.76 9.96 -1.82
C GLN A 67 6.61 10.50 -2.98
N GLN A 68 6.08 10.51 -4.20
CA GLN A 68 6.78 11.11 -5.36
C GLN A 68 6.97 12.62 -5.18
N LYS A 69 5.97 13.32 -4.65
CA LYS A 69 6.08 14.78 -4.39
C LYS A 69 7.06 15.14 -3.28
N ALA A 70 7.25 14.27 -2.28
CA ALA A 70 8.19 14.51 -1.19
C ALA A 70 9.65 14.23 -1.57
N ALA A 71 9.90 13.68 -2.76
CA ALA A 71 11.23 13.41 -3.28
C ALA A 71 11.81 14.55 -4.15
N ASP A 72 11.07 15.67 -4.31
CA ASP A 72 11.47 16.88 -5.06
C ASP A 72 11.96 17.99 -4.11
#